data_AF-A0A6L2PGJ0-F1
#
_entry.id   AF-A0A6L2PGJ0-F1
#
_cell.length_a   1.000
_cell.length_b   1.000
_cell.length_c   1.000
_cell.angle_alpha   90.00
_cell.angle_beta   90.00
_cell.angle_gamma   90.00
#
_symmetry.space_group_name_H-M   'P 1'
#
loop_
_entity.id
_entity.type
_entity.pdbx_description
1 polymer ?
#
loop_
_entity_poly.entity_id
_entity_poly.type
_entity_poly.pdbx_seq_one_letter_code
_entity_poly.pdbx_strand_id
1 'polypeptide(L)'
;PQRTLHVLHNSEQPASVFSILESGNKTIPLVADGLFDLLMNKMTSIYTSKKQTKIESKGPRFEIGDFCVKLGSVTMSQNFKGVLVEAIIS
;
A
#
# COMPACT_ATOMS: atom_id res chain seq x y z
N PRO A 1 -14.13 13.49 13.86
CA PRO A 1 -12.90 13.42 13.04
C PRO A 1 -12.92 12.19 12.12
N GLN A 2 -12.85 12.37 10.80
CA GLN A 2 -12.72 11.26 9.87
C GLN A 2 -11.34 10.62 10.04
N ARG A 3 -11.29 9.30 10.19
CA ARG A 3 -10.04 8.52 10.23
C ARG A 3 -9.89 7.85 8.87
N THR A 4 -8.72 7.99 8.26
CA THR A 4 -8.39 7.34 6.99
C THR A 4 -7.52 6.13 7.29
N LEU A 5 -7.93 4.98 6.78
CA LEU A 5 -7.14 3.76 6.82
C LEU A 5 -6.62 3.49 5.41
N HIS A 6 -5.30 3.49 5.25
CA HIS A 6 -4.63 3.11 4.01
C HIS A 6 -4.25 1.64 4.10
N VAL A 7 -4.60 0.85 3.09
CA VAL A 7 -4.22 -0.56 3.00
C VAL A 7 -3.29 -0.71 1.81
N LEU A 8 -2.13 -1.35 2.02
CA LEU A 8 -1.06 -1.51 1.06
C LEU A 8 -0.73 -2.99 0.91
N HIS A 9 -0.50 -3.40 -0.33
CA HIS A 9 -0.07 -4.74 -0.69
C HIS A 9 1.26 -4.65 -1.42
N ASN A 10 2.21 -5.50 -1.03
CA ASN A 10 3.51 -5.61 -1.67
C ASN A 10 3.65 -7.00 -2.29
N SER A 11 3.97 -7.08 -3.58
CA SER A 11 4.16 -8.36 -4.27
C SER A 11 5.34 -9.18 -3.75
N GLU A 12 6.30 -8.54 -3.05
CA GLU A 12 7.40 -9.26 -2.38
C GLU A 12 7.01 -9.86 -1.04
N GLN A 13 5.92 -9.39 -0.44
CA GLN A 13 5.38 -9.91 0.82
C GLN A 13 3.91 -10.25 0.63
N PRO A 14 3.58 -11.22 -0.24
CA PRO A 14 2.19 -11.51 -0.62
C PRO A 14 1.34 -12.04 0.54
N ALA A 15 1.98 -12.57 1.59
CA ALA A 15 1.31 -13.04 2.80
C ALA A 15 1.01 -11.90 3.80
N SER A 16 1.53 -10.69 3.57
CA SER A 16 1.42 -9.56 4.48
C SER A 16 0.57 -8.44 3.88
N VAL A 17 -0.33 -7.92 4.71
CA VAL A 17 -1.10 -6.70 4.43
C VAL A 17 -0.59 -5.61 5.35
N PHE A 18 -0.12 -4.52 4.76
CA PHE A 18 0.33 -3.36 5.50
C PHE A 18 -0.80 -2.35 5.57
N SER A 19 -0.97 -1.69 6.71
CA SER A 19 -1.92 -0.60 6.80
C SER A 19 -1.43 0.55 7.66
N ILE A 20 -1.91 1.75 7.35
CA ILE A 20 -1.59 2.97 8.08
C ILE A 20 -2.90 3.64 8.45
N LEU A 21 -3.15 3.75 9.76
CA LEU A 21 -4.27 4.50 10.29
C LEU A 21 -3.84 5.93 10.61
N GLU A 22 -4.47 6.89 9.95
CA GLU A 22 -4.28 8.32 10.23
C GLU A 22 -5.28 8.78 11.31
N SER A 23 -4.75 9.25 12.45
CA SER A 23 -5.55 9.78 13.56
C SER A 23 -4.95 11.08 14.07
N GLY A 24 -5.30 12.20 13.42
CA GLY A 24 -4.72 13.52 13.72
C GLY A 24 -3.23 13.54 13.34
N ASN A 25 -2.37 13.91 14.28
CA ASN A 25 -0.92 13.97 14.06
C ASN A 25 -0.20 12.62 14.28
N LYS A 26 -0.95 11.52 14.47
CA LYS A 26 -0.39 10.18 14.67
C LYS A 26 -0.71 9.29 13.48
N THR A 27 0.32 8.64 12.96
CA THR A 27 0.23 7.54 12.00
C THR A 27 0.53 6.24 12.74
N ILE A 28 -0.39 5.28 12.66
CA ILE A 28 -0.23 3.98 13.29
C ILE A 28 -0.05 2.93 12.18
N PRO A 29 1.18 2.42 11.98
CA PRO A 29 1.42 1.33 11.05
C PRO A 29 0.98 0.00 11.68
N LEU A 30 0.38 -0.87 10.87
CA LEU A 30 -0.04 -2.21 11.25
C LEU A 30 0.36 -3.19 10.15
N VAL A 31 0.80 -4.38 10.54
CA VAL A 31 1.07 -5.50 9.63
C VAL A 31 0.15 -6.64 10.03
N ALA A 32 -0.62 -7.15 9.08
CA ALA A 32 -1.55 -8.24 9.26
C ALA A 32 -1.38 -9.27 8.13
N ASP A 33 -2.13 -10.37 8.20
CA ASP A 33 -2.20 -11.35 7.14
C ASP A 33 -3.30 -10.99 6.10
N GLY A 34 -3.47 -11.84 5.08
CA GLY A 34 -4.51 -11.68 4.06
C GLY A 34 -5.95 -11.76 4.58
N LEU A 35 -6.20 -12.20 5.82
CA LEU A 35 -7.55 -12.18 6.41
C LEU A 35 -7.98 -10.76 6.78
N PHE A 36 -7.04 -9.80 6.85
CA PHE A 36 -7.33 -8.40 7.11
C PHE A 36 -8.27 -7.79 6.05
N ASP A 37 -8.10 -8.13 4.77
CA ASP A 37 -8.98 -7.65 3.70
C ASP A 37 -10.40 -8.17 3.86
N LEU A 38 -10.53 -9.43 4.28
CA LEU A 38 -11.83 -10.03 4.57
C LEU A 38 -12.51 -9.33 5.77
N LEU A 39 -11.73 -8.96 6.79
CA LEU A 39 -12.22 -8.15 7.91
C LEU A 39 -12.69 -6.77 7.42
N MET A 40 -11.92 -6.10 6.56
CA MET A 40 -12.29 -4.79 6.01
C MET A 40 -13.59 -4.83 5.21
N ASN A 41 -13.84 -5.92 4.48
CA ASN A 41 -15.12 -6.13 3.79
C ASN A 41 -16.31 -6.25 4.76
N LYS A 42 -16.11 -6.79 5.97
CA LYS A 42 -17.14 -6.85 7.02
C LYS A 42 -17.32 -5.54 7.78
N MET A 43 -16.28 -4.69 7.80
CA MET A 43 -16.27 -3.40 8.50
C MET A 43 -16.84 -2.25 7.66
N THR A 44 -17.57 -2.55 6.58
CA THR A 44 -18.18 -1.55 5.67
C THR A 44 -19.17 -0.59 6.34
N SER A 45 -19.71 -0.97 7.50
CA SER A 45 -20.54 -0.08 8.35
C SER A 45 -19.73 1.02 9.06
N ILE A 46 -18.41 0.86 9.19
CA ILE A 46 -17.51 1.77 9.92
C ILE A 46 -16.56 2.47 8.95
N TYR A 47 -16.03 1.72 7.97
CA TYR A 47 -15.13 2.23 6.94
C TYR A 47 -15.80 2.22 5.57
N THR A 48 -15.91 3.39 4.96
CA THR A 48 -16.39 3.50 3.57
C THR A 48 -15.20 3.32 2.61
N SER A 49 -15.15 2.19 1.91
CA SER A 49 -14.13 1.97 0.87
C SER A 49 -14.36 2.91 -0.31
N LYS A 50 -13.39 3.78 -0.57
CA LYS A 50 -13.37 4.61 -1.78
C LYS A 50 -12.89 3.74 -2.95
N LYS A 51 -13.81 2.97 -3.54
CA LYS A 51 -13.56 2.03 -4.66
C LYS A 51 -12.79 2.63 -5.86
N GLN A 52 -12.77 3.95 -6.02
CA GLN A 52 -12.14 4.65 -7.15
C GLN A 52 -10.66 5.04 -6.93
N THR A 53 -10.10 4.72 -5.76
CA THR A 53 -8.74 5.12 -5.33
C THR A 53 -7.76 3.94 -5.32
N LYS A 54 -7.92 2.98 -6.24
CA LYS A 54 -6.90 1.93 -6.40
C LYS A 54 -5.65 2.54 -7.02
N ILE A 55 -4.58 2.59 -6.24
CA ILE A 55 -3.25 3.03 -6.67
C ILE A 55 -2.42 1.78 -6.93
N GLU A 56 -1.80 1.69 -8.10
CA GLU A 56 -0.89 0.61 -8.47
C GLU A 56 0.45 1.20 -8.86
N SER A 57 1.54 0.63 -8.33
CA SER A 57 2.91 0.91 -8.77
C SER A 57 3.45 -0.30 -9.51
N LYS A 58 3.86 -0.12 -10.77
CA LYS A 58 4.42 -1.19 -11.60
C LYS A 58 5.67 -0.72 -12.32
N GLY A 59 6.71 -1.53 -12.31
CA GLY A 59 7.91 -1.28 -13.11
C GLY A 59 9.08 -2.20 -12.72
N PRO A 60 10.25 -1.99 -13.34
CA PRO A 60 11.39 -2.88 -13.20
C PRO A 60 12.03 -2.83 -11.80
N ARG A 61 12.60 -3.97 -11.40
CA ARG A 61 13.49 -4.15 -10.25
C ARG A 61 14.92 -4.31 -10.76
N PHE A 62 15.85 -3.61 -10.12
CA PHE A 62 17.27 -3.61 -10.40
C PHE A 62 18.03 -4.05 -9.16
N GLU A 63 19.13 -4.76 -9.36
CA GLU A 63 20.04 -5.17 -8.29
C GLU A 63 21.43 -4.61 -8.59
N ILE A 64 22.02 -3.94 -7.62
CA ILE A 64 23.34 -3.34 -7.70
C ILE A 64 24.09 -3.57 -6.38
N GLY A 65 24.97 -4.57 -6.36
CA GLY A 65 25.63 -5.00 -5.14
C GLY A 65 24.60 -5.41 -4.07
N ASP A 66 24.71 -4.81 -2.89
CA ASP A 66 23.81 -5.06 -1.75
C ASP A 66 22.51 -4.24 -1.81
N PHE A 67 22.26 -3.53 -2.91
CA PHE A 67 21.06 -2.72 -3.09
C PHE A 67 20.11 -3.34 -4.11
N CYS A 68 18.84 -3.42 -3.73
CA CYS A 68 17.73 -3.67 -4.62
C CYS A 68 16.96 -2.36 -4.82
N VAL A 69 16.93 -1.86 -6.06
CA VAL A 69 16.22 -0.63 -6.44
C VAL A 69 15.02 -0.97 -7.32
N LYS A 70 13.82 -0.53 -6.94
CA LYS A 70 12.62 -0.67 -7.77
C LYS A 70 12.17 0.68 -8.28
N LEU A 71 11.88 0.74 -9.57
CA LEU A 71 11.33 1.92 -10.23
C LEU A 71 9.94 1.57 -10.74
N GLY A 72 8.90 2.14 -10.13
CA GLY A 72 7.51 1.88 -10.48
C GLY A 72 6.79 3.12 -11.00
N SER A 73 6.05 3.00 -12.08
CA SER A 73 5.07 4.01 -12.48
C SER A 73 3.84 3.88 -11.60
N VAL A 74 3.51 4.94 -10.88
CA VAL A 74 2.31 5.03 -10.03
C VAL A 74 1.14 5.46 -10.89
N THR A 75 0.11 4.62 -10.89
CA THR A 75 -1.15 4.88 -11.61
C THR A 75 -2.32 4.82 -10.63
N MET A 76 -3.31 5.68 -10.83
CA MET A 76 -4.57 5.65 -10.11
C MET A 76 -5.69 5.50 -11.12
N SER A 77 -6.42 4.38 -11.07
CA SER A 77 -7.44 4.05 -12.08
C SER A 77 -6.90 4.23 -13.51
N GLN A 78 -5.72 3.65 -13.78
CA GLN A 78 -4.97 3.72 -15.06
C GLN A 78 -4.43 5.10 -15.46
N ASN A 79 -4.67 6.15 -14.68
CA ASN A 79 -4.09 7.47 -14.92
C ASN A 79 -2.73 7.57 -14.24
N PHE A 80 -1.69 7.94 -14.98
CA PHE A 80 -0.37 8.20 -14.42
C PHE A 80 -0.43 9.31 -13.36
N LYS A 81 0.23 9.07 -12.22
CA LYS A 81 0.34 10.02 -11.10
C LYS A 81 1.78 10.35 -10.73
N GLY A 82 2.74 9.48 -11.06
CA GLY A 82 4.15 9.74 -10.76
C GLY A 82 5.02 8.50 -10.84
N VAL A 83 6.22 8.60 -10.30
CA VAL A 83 7.20 7.50 -10.19
C VAL A 83 7.47 7.22 -8.72
N LEU A 84 7.40 5.96 -8.32
CA LEU A 84 7.83 5.45 -7.03
C LEU A 84 9.23 4.86 -7.18
N VAL A 85 10.13 5.26 -6.29
CA VAL A 85 11.48 4.71 -6.19
C VAL A 85 11.63 4.07 -4.82
N GLU A 86 11.90 2.77 -4.78
CA GLU A 86 12.16 2.03 -3.54
C GLU A 86 13.62 1.56 -3.56
N ALA A 87 14.37 1.86 -2.50
CA ALA A 87 15.73 1.38 -2.31
C ALA A 87 15.77 0.50 -1.07
N ILE A 88 16.05 -0.79 -1.27
CA ILE A 88 16.11 -1.81 -0.23
C ILE A 88 17.57 -2.23 -0.13
N ILE A 89 18.11 -2.20 1.09
CA ILE A 89 19.41 -2.80 1.39
C ILE A 89 19.14 -4.26 1.72
N SER A 90 19.77 -5.18 0.99
CA SER A 90 19.59 -6.61 1.15
C SER A 90 20.34 -7.18 2.36
#